data_AF-A0AAN9PWP6-F1
#
_entry.id   AF-A0AAN9PWP6-F1
#
_cell.length_a   1.000
_cell.length_b   1.000
_cell.length_c   1.000
_cell.angle_alpha   90.00
_cell.angle_beta   90.00
_cell.angle_gamma   90.00
#
_symmetry.space_group_name_H-M   'P 1'
#
loop_
_entity.id
_entity.type
_entity.pdbx_description
1 polymer ?
#
loop_
_entity_poly.entity_id
_entity_poly.type
_entity_poly.pdbx_seq_one_letter_code
_entity_poly.pdbx_strand_id
1 'polypeptide(L)'
;MARLSNHLILVSLIFTTTMATILAKEEGESLSDCGKYMGSCEKHFLHKLISHKHVPVSSECCYKLVQAGYSCYTRLTVYALQTNPKLKDANWTIVLDKNDKIFNKCDEITAPASDGFLSTCVEKIGTECGAQVFGKLIHNTNITKSCCDKLVKMGEYCHINMAKALIRTPQLRDVNATQFLKKTRRIFHHCTHLE
;
A
#
# COMPACT_ATOMS: atom_id res chain seq x y z
N MET A 1 -6.67 -44.23 -29.77
CA MET A 1 -6.98 -43.35 -28.62
C MET A 1 -5.68 -43.24 -27.82
N ALA A 2 -5.07 -42.10 -27.53
CA ALA A 2 -5.59 -40.74 -27.37
C ALA A 2 -4.76 -39.73 -28.20
N ARG A 3 -5.44 -38.85 -28.94
CA ARG A 3 -4.86 -37.62 -29.46
C ARG A 3 -4.75 -36.64 -28.29
N LEU A 4 -3.59 -36.61 -27.62
CA LEU A 4 -3.29 -35.53 -26.69
C LEU A 4 -3.18 -34.25 -27.52
N SER A 5 -4.12 -33.33 -27.31
CA SER A 5 -4.22 -32.08 -28.06
C SER A 5 -2.94 -31.25 -27.90
N ASN A 6 -2.35 -30.79 -29.02
CA ASN A 6 -1.22 -29.85 -29.02
C ASN A 6 -1.50 -28.56 -28.21
N HIS A 7 -2.77 -28.24 -27.94
CA HIS A 7 -3.16 -27.14 -27.06
C HIS A 7 -2.84 -27.40 -25.58
N LEU A 8 -2.90 -28.65 -25.10
CA LEU A 8 -2.60 -28.97 -23.71
C LEU A 8 -1.10 -28.82 -23.39
N ILE A 9 -0.24 -29.13 -24.36
CA ILE A 9 1.22 -28.98 -24.24
C ILE A 9 1.61 -27.50 -24.28
N LEU A 10 0.96 -26.68 -25.11
CA LEU A 10 1.20 -25.24 -25.15
C LEU A 10 0.75 -24.53 -23.87
N VAL A 11 -0.40 -24.93 -23.29
CA VAL A 11 -0.91 -24.34 -22.05
C VAL A 11 0.01 -24.66 -20.86
N SER A 12 0.60 -25.86 -20.80
CA SER A 12 1.57 -26.21 -19.75
C SER A 12 2.86 -25.38 -19.78
N LEU A 13 3.32 -24.95 -20.97
CA LEU A 13 4.54 -24.12 -21.10
C LEU A 13 4.32 -22.64 -20.74
N ILE A 14 3.07 -22.17 -20.83
CA ILE A 14 2.69 -20.79 -20.46
C ILE A 14 2.52 -20.66 -18.93
N PHE A 15 2.10 -21.73 -18.25
CA PHE A 15 1.99 -21.75 -16.78
C PHE A 15 3.35 -21.84 -16.08
N THR A 16 4.36 -22.48 -16.69
CA THR A 16 5.70 -22.55 -16.07
C THR A 16 6.49 -21.25 -16.16
N THR A 17 6.27 -20.43 -17.20
CA THR A 17 6.98 -19.14 -17.37
C THR A 17 6.37 -18.01 -16.56
N THR A 18 5.06 -18.06 -16.27
CA THR A 18 4.39 -17.07 -15.39
C THR A 18 4.62 -17.34 -13.90
N MET A 19 4.74 -18.60 -13.48
CA MET A 19 5.17 -18.93 -12.11
C MET A 19 6.65 -18.57 -11.88
N ALA A 20 7.50 -18.67 -12.91
CA ALA A 20 8.89 -18.24 -12.80
C ALA A 20 9.03 -16.72 -12.61
N THR A 21 8.14 -15.89 -13.17
CA THR A 21 8.17 -14.43 -12.94
C THR A 21 7.55 -14.01 -11.61
N ILE A 22 6.64 -14.81 -11.03
CA ILE A 22 6.12 -14.57 -9.67
C ILE A 22 7.13 -15.02 -8.61
N LEU A 23 7.87 -16.11 -8.84
CA LEU A 23 8.94 -16.58 -7.95
C LEU A 23 10.26 -15.81 -8.11
N ALA A 24 10.50 -15.15 -9.24
CA ALA A 24 11.69 -14.32 -9.47
C ALA A 24 11.57 -12.87 -8.97
N LYS A 25 10.44 -12.46 -8.38
CA LYS A 25 10.30 -11.14 -7.71
C LYS A 25 10.52 -11.21 -6.19
N GLU A 26 11.31 -12.17 -5.74
CA GLU A 26 11.99 -12.14 -4.45
C GLU A 26 13.51 -11.94 -4.64
N GLU A 27 13.92 -11.04 -5.54
CA GLU A 27 15.16 -10.31 -5.30
C GLU A 27 14.95 -9.53 -4.01
N GLY A 28 15.43 -10.06 -2.89
CA GLY A 28 15.24 -9.46 -1.57
C GLY A 28 15.59 -7.97 -1.62
N GLU A 29 14.59 -7.12 -1.38
CA GLU A 29 14.72 -5.66 -1.49
C GLU A 29 16.00 -5.19 -0.77
N SER A 30 16.83 -4.38 -1.42
CA SER A 30 18.09 -3.96 -0.79
C SER A 30 17.80 -2.99 0.37
N LEU A 31 18.74 -2.88 1.31
CA LEU A 31 18.61 -1.89 2.40
C LEU A 31 18.52 -0.45 1.84
N SER A 32 19.21 -0.20 0.71
CA SER A 32 19.13 1.09 0.00
C SER A 32 17.72 1.35 -0.51
N ASP A 33 17.04 0.33 -1.03
CA ASP A 33 15.66 0.48 -1.53
C ASP A 33 14.69 0.74 -0.40
N CYS A 34 14.85 0.06 0.75
CA CYS A 34 14.08 0.38 1.96
C CYS A 34 14.21 1.86 2.36
N GLY A 35 15.44 2.39 2.37
CA GLY A 35 15.70 3.80 2.67
C GLY A 35 15.04 4.75 1.66
N LYS A 36 15.11 4.43 0.35
CA LYS A 36 14.46 5.22 -0.70
C LYS A 36 12.93 5.30 -0.52
N TYR A 37 12.27 4.19 -0.20
CA TYR A 37 10.81 4.18 -0.01
C TYR A 37 10.38 5.05 1.17
N MET A 38 11.14 4.98 2.27
CA MET A 38 10.89 5.74 3.49
C MET A 38 11.18 7.23 3.31
N GLY A 39 12.20 7.59 2.53
CA GLY A 39 12.55 8.97 2.22
C GLY A 39 12.73 9.83 3.48
N SER A 40 12.06 10.98 3.55
CA SER A 40 12.13 11.88 4.71
C SER A 40 11.57 11.27 6.00
N CYS A 41 10.70 10.25 5.91
CA CYS A 41 10.10 9.61 7.08
C CYS A 41 11.10 8.77 7.87
N GLU A 42 12.18 8.28 7.25
CA GLU A 42 13.22 7.50 7.93
C GLU A 42 13.77 8.26 9.16
N LYS A 43 14.12 9.55 8.98
CA LYS A 43 14.62 10.41 10.05
C LYS A 43 13.59 10.61 11.16
N HIS A 44 12.31 10.73 10.80
CA HIS A 44 11.22 10.85 11.77
C HIS A 44 11.08 9.59 12.62
N PHE A 45 11.17 8.41 12.01
CA PHE A 45 11.11 7.14 12.72
C PHE A 45 12.33 6.93 13.61
N LEU A 46 13.53 7.22 13.13
CA LEU A 46 14.74 7.15 13.93
C LEU A 46 14.68 8.09 15.15
N HIS A 47 14.24 9.34 14.95
CA HIS A 47 14.01 10.27 16.06
C HIS A 47 12.95 9.73 17.02
N LYS A 48 11.88 9.12 16.50
CA LYS A 48 10.83 8.53 17.32
C LYS A 48 11.33 7.36 18.15
N LEU A 49 12.20 6.51 17.62
CA LEU A 49 12.82 5.39 18.34
C LEU A 49 13.66 5.89 19.52
N ILE A 50 14.45 6.94 19.33
CA ILE A 50 15.36 7.48 20.35
C ILE A 50 14.64 8.40 21.35
N SER A 51 13.60 9.13 20.92
CA SER A 51 12.94 10.11 21.76
C SER A 51 11.95 9.48 22.74
N HIS A 52 11.99 9.92 23.99
CA HIS A 52 10.95 9.65 24.99
C HIS A 52 9.71 10.55 24.81
N LYS A 53 9.75 11.54 23.93
CA LYS A 53 8.62 12.44 23.69
C LYS A 53 7.54 11.78 22.82
N HIS A 54 6.28 12.08 23.13
CA HIS A 54 5.13 11.71 22.30
C HIS A 54 5.02 12.60 21.04
N VAL A 55 5.97 12.49 20.11
CA VAL A 55 5.80 13.05 18.76
C VAL A 55 4.98 12.06 17.93
N PRO A 56 3.78 12.40 17.43
CA PRO A 56 3.00 11.50 16.58
C PRO A 56 3.67 11.33 15.21
N VAL A 57 3.64 10.11 14.67
CA VAL A 57 4.02 9.84 13.28
C VAL A 57 2.88 10.35 12.39
N SER A 58 3.20 11.07 11.32
CA SER A 58 2.19 11.56 10.39
C SER A 58 1.52 10.39 9.65
N SER A 59 0.25 10.57 9.24
CA SER A 59 -0.44 9.56 8.43
C SER A 59 0.32 9.25 7.14
N GLU A 60 0.95 10.26 6.52
CA GLU A 60 1.79 10.08 5.33
C GLU A 60 2.97 9.15 5.59
N CYS A 61 3.69 9.35 6.71
CA CYS A 61 4.79 8.48 7.07
C CYS A 61 4.33 7.08 7.47
N CYS A 62 3.15 6.94 8.07
CA CYS A 62 2.58 5.63 8.31
C CYS A 62 2.24 4.89 7.01
N TYR A 63 1.69 5.57 6.00
CA TYR A 63 1.49 4.96 4.68
C TYR A 63 2.81 4.50 4.06
N LYS A 64 3.85 5.35 4.07
CA LYS A 64 5.18 4.96 3.57
C LYS A 64 5.77 3.76 4.30
N LEU A 65 5.62 3.72 5.62
CA LEU A 65 6.11 2.62 6.44
C LEU A 65 5.38 1.30 6.12
N VAL A 66 4.04 1.31 6.00
CA VAL A 66 3.31 0.08 5.66
C VAL A 66 3.54 -0.36 4.21
N GLN A 67 3.71 0.59 3.29
CA GLN A 67 4.07 0.29 1.90
C GLN A 67 5.47 -0.31 1.78
N ALA A 68 6.44 0.19 2.55
CA ALA A 68 7.78 -0.39 2.64
C ALA A 68 7.74 -1.79 3.27
N GLY A 69 6.82 -2.00 4.22
CA GLY A 69 6.60 -3.28 4.87
C GLY A 69 7.47 -3.50 6.10
N TYR A 70 7.03 -4.43 6.94
CA TYR A 70 7.63 -4.70 8.24
C TYR A 70 9.10 -5.09 8.15
N SER A 71 9.45 -5.91 7.15
CA SER A 71 10.83 -6.36 6.91
C SER A 71 11.78 -5.19 6.61
N CYS A 72 11.40 -4.29 5.69
CA CYS A 72 12.21 -3.12 5.37
C CYS A 72 12.38 -2.20 6.58
N TYR A 73 11.30 -1.91 7.30
CA TYR A 73 11.36 -1.04 8.47
C TYR A 73 12.26 -1.62 9.56
N THR A 74 12.13 -2.91 9.86
CA THR A 74 12.96 -3.61 10.85
C THR A 74 14.43 -3.65 10.45
N ARG A 75 14.73 -3.89 9.16
CA ARG A 75 16.13 -3.88 8.65
C ARG A 75 16.77 -2.50 8.76
N LEU A 76 16.04 -1.43 8.46
CA LEU A 76 16.51 -0.06 8.66
C LEU A 76 16.79 0.22 10.15
N THR A 77 15.93 -0.25 11.05
CA THR A 77 16.14 -0.12 12.50
C THR A 77 17.38 -0.87 12.98
N VAL A 78 17.59 -2.11 12.54
CA VAL A 78 18.80 -2.90 12.88
C VAL A 78 20.06 -2.24 12.32
N TYR A 79 20.02 -1.76 11.09
CA TYR A 79 21.14 -1.01 10.50
C TYR A 79 21.45 0.26 11.30
N ALA A 80 20.43 0.99 11.74
CA ALA A 80 20.62 2.18 12.57
C ALA A 80 21.22 1.82 13.95
N LEU A 81 20.80 0.73 14.57
CA LEU A 81 21.40 0.22 15.82
C LEU A 81 22.89 -0.11 15.66
N GLN A 82 23.29 -0.66 14.50
CA GLN A 82 24.68 -1.04 14.22
C GLN A 82 25.59 0.15 13.88
N THR A 83 25.05 1.16 13.19
CA THR A 83 25.87 2.20 12.54
C THR A 83 25.73 3.58 13.17
N ASN A 84 24.65 3.85 13.90
CA ASN A 84 24.41 5.18 14.46
C ASN A 84 25.09 5.34 15.83
N PRO A 85 26.04 6.28 15.99
CA PRO A 85 26.71 6.50 17.27
C PRO A 85 25.75 6.82 18.43
N LYS A 86 24.59 7.44 18.14
CA LYS A 86 23.56 7.75 19.16
C LYS A 86 22.85 6.52 19.71
N LEU A 87 22.96 5.38 19.04
CA LEU A 87 22.32 4.11 19.40
C LEU A 87 23.33 3.07 19.89
N LYS A 88 24.62 3.41 19.99
CA LYS A 88 25.70 2.49 20.36
C LYS A 88 25.42 1.74 21.67
N ASP A 89 24.91 2.45 22.67
CA ASP A 89 24.63 1.91 24.01
C ASP A 89 23.13 1.62 24.22
N ALA A 90 22.32 1.68 23.15
CA ALA A 90 20.89 1.41 23.25
C ALA A 90 20.64 -0.08 23.51
N ASN A 91 19.62 -0.38 24.33
CA ASN A 91 19.13 -1.74 24.47
C ASN A 91 18.33 -2.13 23.22
N TRP A 92 18.85 -3.10 22.44
CA TRP A 92 18.26 -3.52 21.17
C TRP A 92 16.83 -4.05 21.33
N THR A 93 16.57 -4.84 22.37
CA THR A 93 15.24 -5.40 22.64
C THR A 93 14.21 -4.28 22.86
N ILE A 94 14.56 -3.25 23.62
CA ILE A 94 13.68 -2.10 23.86
C ILE A 94 13.43 -1.32 22.56
N VAL A 95 14.46 -1.13 21.73
CA VAL A 95 14.33 -0.41 20.45
C VAL A 95 13.46 -1.21 19.47
N LEU A 96 13.63 -2.53 19.40
CA LEU A 96 12.86 -3.40 18.52
C LEU A 96 11.39 -3.53 18.98
N ASP A 97 11.12 -3.63 20.28
CA ASP A 97 9.74 -3.55 20.80
C ASP A 97 9.06 -2.22 20.42
N LYS A 98 9.81 -1.11 20.48
CA LYS A 98 9.30 0.19 20.05
C LYS A 98 9.09 0.28 18.54
N ASN A 99 9.96 -0.33 17.75
CA ASN A 99 9.80 -0.48 16.30
C ASN A 99 8.49 -1.21 15.98
N ASP A 100 8.22 -2.34 16.64
CA ASP A 100 6.99 -3.12 16.42
C ASP A 100 5.74 -2.32 16.81
N LYS A 101 5.77 -1.61 17.94
CA LYS A 101 4.68 -0.73 18.37
C LYS A 101 4.41 0.39 17.37
N ILE A 102 5.45 0.99 16.79
CA ILE A 102 5.30 2.02 15.76
C ILE A 102 4.68 1.42 14.51
N PHE A 103 5.17 0.26 14.07
CA PHE A 103 4.65 -0.40 12.88
C PHE A 103 3.17 -0.77 13.04
N ASN A 104 2.82 -1.46 14.12
CA ASN A 104 1.46 -1.90 14.40
C ASN A 104 0.50 -0.71 14.49
N LYS A 105 0.93 0.39 15.13
CA LYS A 105 0.12 1.62 15.19
C LYS A 105 -0.09 2.24 13.80
N CYS A 106 0.96 2.28 12.98
CA CYS A 106 0.83 2.78 11.61
C CYS A 106 -0.06 1.88 10.75
N ASP A 107 0.04 0.56 10.96
CA ASP A 107 -0.81 -0.43 10.29
C ASP A 107 -2.29 -0.20 10.63
N GLU A 108 -2.60 -0.13 11.92
CA GLU A 108 -3.96 0.09 12.43
C GLU A 108 -4.60 1.37 11.88
N ILE A 109 -3.90 2.52 11.96
CA ILE A 109 -4.51 3.80 11.53
C ILE A 109 -4.68 3.91 10.02
N THR A 110 -3.89 3.16 9.24
CA THR A 110 -3.94 3.19 7.77
C THR A 110 -4.72 2.03 7.17
N ALA A 111 -5.11 1.04 7.98
CA ALA A 111 -5.81 -0.15 7.54
C ALA A 111 -7.09 0.21 6.77
N PRO A 112 -7.36 -0.48 5.65
CA PRO A 112 -8.69 -0.50 5.06
C PRO A 112 -9.62 -1.39 5.90
N ALA A 113 -10.90 -1.39 5.55
CA ALA A 113 -11.83 -2.42 5.98
C ALA A 113 -11.39 -3.82 5.50
N SER A 114 -11.99 -4.87 6.06
CA SER A 114 -11.62 -6.27 5.81
C SER A 114 -11.74 -6.66 4.32
N ASP A 115 -10.99 -7.68 3.92
CA ASP A 115 -11.00 -8.18 2.53
C ASP A 115 -12.40 -8.60 2.05
N GLY A 116 -13.19 -9.23 2.93
CA GLY A 116 -14.58 -9.58 2.63
C GLY A 116 -15.44 -8.34 2.33
N PHE A 117 -15.27 -7.27 3.11
CA PHE A 117 -15.95 -6.01 2.84
C PHE A 117 -15.48 -5.40 1.51
N LEU A 118 -14.17 -5.35 1.28
CA LEU A 118 -13.59 -4.81 0.04
C LEU A 118 -14.06 -5.57 -1.21
N SER A 119 -14.20 -6.89 -1.13
CA SER A 119 -14.75 -7.72 -2.21
C SER A 119 -16.15 -7.26 -2.62
N THR A 120 -17.03 -7.00 -1.64
CA THR A 120 -18.38 -6.49 -1.94
C THR A 120 -18.35 -5.10 -2.58
N CYS A 121 -17.38 -4.26 -2.25
CA CYS A 121 -17.22 -2.96 -2.89
C CYS A 121 -16.78 -3.11 -4.35
N VAL A 122 -15.82 -4.00 -4.62
CA VAL A 122 -15.35 -4.32 -5.98
C VAL A 122 -16.50 -4.86 -6.84
N GLU A 123 -17.33 -5.74 -6.29
CA GLU A 123 -18.51 -6.27 -6.99
C GLU A 123 -19.53 -5.17 -7.32
N LYS A 124 -19.82 -4.27 -6.37
CA LYS A 124 -20.79 -3.18 -6.55
C LYS A 124 -20.37 -2.18 -7.62
N ILE A 125 -19.09 -1.80 -7.66
CA ILE A 125 -18.59 -0.85 -8.65
C ILE A 125 -18.37 -1.50 -10.02
N GLY A 126 -17.93 -2.76 -10.04
CA GLY A 126 -17.58 -3.49 -11.25
C GLY A 126 -16.23 -3.07 -11.83
N THR A 127 -15.62 -3.96 -12.62
CA THR A 127 -14.25 -3.82 -13.14
C THR A 127 -14.06 -2.59 -14.03
N GLU A 128 -15.00 -2.34 -14.96
CA GLU A 128 -14.92 -1.21 -15.89
C GLU A 128 -14.96 0.15 -15.17
N CYS A 129 -15.90 0.32 -14.25
CA CYS A 129 -16.02 1.57 -13.50
C CYS A 129 -14.88 1.71 -12.48
N GLY A 130 -14.46 0.61 -11.84
CA GLY A 130 -13.26 0.59 -11.00
C GLY A 130 -12.02 1.07 -11.75
N ALA A 131 -11.83 0.65 -13.01
CA ALA A 131 -10.74 1.12 -13.86
C ALA A 131 -10.84 2.63 -14.20
N GLN A 132 -12.04 3.15 -14.48
CA GLN A 132 -12.24 4.59 -14.70
C GLN A 132 -11.90 5.41 -13.44
N VAL A 133 -12.33 4.94 -12.27
CA VAL A 133 -12.06 5.61 -10.98
C VAL A 133 -10.57 5.57 -10.64
N PHE A 134 -9.91 4.44 -10.86
CA PHE A 134 -8.46 4.34 -10.73
C PHE A 134 -7.73 5.28 -11.70
N GLY A 135 -8.15 5.29 -12.97
CA GLY A 135 -7.64 6.23 -13.98
C GLY A 135 -7.83 7.69 -13.57
N LYS A 136 -8.98 8.04 -12.99
CA LYS A 136 -9.19 9.39 -12.45
C LYS A 136 -8.23 9.69 -11.31
N LEU A 137 -8.05 8.76 -10.37
CA LEU A 137 -7.17 8.92 -9.22
C LEU A 137 -5.71 9.12 -9.62
N ILE A 138 -5.19 8.32 -10.54
CA ILE A 138 -3.77 8.35 -10.91
C ILE A 138 -3.49 9.30 -12.08
N HIS A 139 -4.28 9.19 -13.16
CA HIS A 139 -4.01 9.85 -14.44
C HIS A 139 -4.96 11.01 -14.75
N ASN A 140 -5.91 11.31 -13.84
CA ASN A 140 -6.89 12.38 -13.98
C ASN A 140 -7.83 12.26 -15.21
N THR A 141 -8.03 11.03 -15.72
CA THR A 141 -8.95 10.72 -16.83
C THR A 141 -10.41 11.04 -16.49
N ASN A 142 -11.33 10.95 -17.45
CA ASN A 142 -12.76 11.19 -17.17
C ASN A 142 -13.44 9.97 -16.53
N ILE A 143 -14.53 10.22 -15.80
CA ILE A 143 -15.44 9.20 -15.28
C ILE A 143 -16.79 9.44 -15.97
N THR A 144 -17.38 8.37 -16.50
CA THR A 144 -18.71 8.43 -17.13
C THR A 144 -19.82 8.65 -16.09
N LYS A 145 -20.94 9.25 -16.48
CA LYS A 145 -22.12 9.42 -15.60
C LYS A 145 -22.59 8.09 -14.99
N SER A 146 -22.72 7.06 -15.82
CA SER A 146 -23.06 5.69 -15.39
C SER A 146 -22.08 5.12 -14.33
N CYS A 147 -20.78 5.42 -14.47
CA CYS A 147 -19.81 5.02 -13.45
C CYS A 147 -19.94 5.85 -12.16
N CYS A 148 -20.22 7.15 -12.26
CA CYS A 148 -20.55 7.95 -11.07
C CYS A 148 -21.79 7.43 -10.33
N ASP A 149 -22.84 7.02 -11.05
CA ASP A 149 -24.03 6.42 -10.43
C ASP A 149 -23.67 5.14 -9.64
N LYS A 150 -22.83 4.28 -10.21
CA LYS A 150 -22.32 3.07 -9.52
C LYS A 150 -21.46 3.44 -8.30
N LEU A 151 -20.58 4.42 -8.43
CA LEU A 151 -19.71 4.88 -7.34
C LEU A 151 -20.55 5.41 -6.16
N VAL A 152 -21.56 6.25 -6.43
CA VAL A 152 -22.46 6.80 -5.42
C VAL A 152 -23.31 5.69 -4.79
N LYS A 153 -23.87 4.79 -5.61
CA LYS A 153 -24.66 3.64 -5.12
C LYS A 153 -23.84 2.68 -4.26
N MET A 154 -22.56 2.49 -4.58
CA MET A 154 -21.62 1.70 -3.77
C MET A 154 -21.37 2.35 -2.40
N GLY A 155 -21.35 3.69 -2.36
CA GLY A 155 -21.24 4.49 -1.15
C GLY A 155 -19.81 4.96 -0.83
N GLU A 156 -19.72 6.09 -0.12
CA GLU A 156 -18.44 6.76 0.17
C GLU A 156 -17.49 5.87 0.97
N TYR A 157 -18.03 5.14 1.95
CA TYR A 157 -17.23 4.26 2.81
C TYR A 157 -16.53 3.14 2.01
N CYS A 158 -17.21 2.56 1.01
CA CYS A 158 -16.56 1.63 0.09
C CYS A 158 -15.45 2.30 -0.72
N HIS A 159 -15.74 3.48 -1.30
CA HIS A 159 -14.76 4.19 -2.13
C HIS A 159 -13.48 4.56 -1.35
N ILE A 160 -13.63 5.06 -0.12
CA ILE A 160 -12.49 5.41 0.74
C ILE A 160 -11.70 4.17 1.13
N ASN A 161 -12.35 3.06 1.50
CA ASN A 161 -11.63 1.85 1.92
C ASN A 161 -10.92 1.14 0.76
N MET A 162 -11.51 1.13 -0.43
CA MET A 162 -10.80 0.66 -1.64
C MET A 162 -9.57 1.52 -1.93
N ALA A 163 -9.68 2.84 -1.79
CA ALA A 163 -8.54 3.75 -1.95
C ALA A 163 -7.46 3.50 -0.88
N LYS A 164 -7.84 3.28 0.39
CA LYS A 164 -6.89 2.90 1.46
C LYS A 164 -6.16 1.59 1.17
N ALA A 165 -6.86 0.58 0.67
CA ALA A 165 -6.25 -0.69 0.28
C ALA A 165 -5.27 -0.48 -0.87
N LEU A 166 -5.67 0.31 -1.88
CA LEU A 166 -4.87 0.57 -3.05
C LEU A 166 -3.60 1.38 -2.75
N ILE A 167 -3.69 2.45 -1.94
CA ILE A 167 -2.52 3.27 -1.60
C ILE A 167 -1.51 2.49 -0.75
N ARG A 168 -1.88 1.38 -0.11
CA ARG A 168 -0.96 0.54 0.64
C ARG A 168 -0.16 -0.42 -0.23
N THR A 169 -0.47 -0.54 -1.52
CA THR A 169 0.26 -1.45 -2.41
C THR A 169 1.65 -0.91 -2.76
N PRO A 170 2.66 -1.78 -2.98
CA PRO A 170 4.00 -1.37 -3.37
C PRO A 170 4.05 -0.50 -4.64
N GLN A 171 3.10 -0.68 -5.56
CA GLN A 171 3.04 0.06 -6.82
C GLN A 171 2.76 1.56 -6.63
N LEU A 172 2.22 1.96 -5.48
CA LEU A 172 1.90 3.36 -5.18
C LEU A 172 2.83 3.99 -4.12
N ARG A 173 4.02 3.41 -3.87
CA ARG A 173 5.03 3.93 -2.93
C ARG A 173 5.48 5.38 -3.20
N ASP A 174 5.42 5.80 -4.46
CA ASP A 174 5.78 7.15 -4.91
C ASP A 174 4.61 8.13 -4.90
N VAL A 175 3.39 7.66 -4.63
CA VAL A 175 2.20 8.51 -4.53
C VAL A 175 2.09 9.08 -3.12
N ASN A 176 1.83 10.39 -3.03
CA ASN A 176 1.51 11.03 -1.76
C ASN A 176 0.14 10.57 -1.26
N ALA A 177 0.11 9.79 -0.18
CA ALA A 177 -1.10 9.13 0.31
C ALA A 177 -2.16 10.13 0.77
N THR A 178 -1.73 11.22 1.41
CA THR A 178 -2.62 12.29 1.88
C THR A 178 -3.36 12.97 0.72
N GLN A 179 -2.63 13.33 -0.34
CA GLN A 179 -3.22 13.91 -1.55
C GLN A 179 -4.10 12.92 -2.28
N PHE A 180 -3.68 11.65 -2.36
CA PHE A 180 -4.46 10.57 -2.97
C PHE A 180 -5.82 10.37 -2.28
N LEU A 181 -5.85 10.29 -0.95
CA LEU A 181 -7.08 10.15 -0.17
C LEU A 181 -7.94 11.43 -0.22
N LYS A 182 -7.32 12.61 -0.30
CA LYS A 182 -8.06 13.86 -0.54
C LYS A 182 -8.73 13.85 -1.92
N LYS A 183 -8.04 13.36 -2.95
CA LYS A 183 -8.57 13.23 -4.31
C LYS A 183 -9.70 12.20 -4.38
N THR A 184 -9.58 11.08 -3.66
CA THR A 184 -10.64 10.07 -3.48
C THR A 184 -11.95 10.71 -3.00
N ARG A 185 -11.92 11.47 -1.90
CA ARG A 185 -13.14 12.16 -1.41
C ARG A 185 -13.72 13.15 -2.42
N ARG A 186 -12.87 13.89 -3.12
CA ARG A 186 -13.30 14.84 -4.16
C ARG A 186 -13.99 14.16 -5.33
N ILE A 187 -13.50 12.99 -5.76
CA ILE A 187 -14.12 12.21 -6.85
C ILE A 187 -15.53 11.77 -6.43
N PHE A 188 -15.67 11.24 -5.21
CA PHE A 188 -16.98 10.86 -4.70
C PHE A 188 -17.94 12.05 -4.66
N HIS A 189 -17.52 13.16 -4.05
CA HIS A 189 -18.34 14.39 -3.99
C HIS A 189 -18.67 14.93 -5.38
N HIS A 190 -17.78 14.84 -6.35
CA HIS A 190 -18.10 15.23 -7.72
C HIS A 190 -19.23 14.37 -8.30
N CYS A 191 -19.17 13.05 -8.10
CA CYS A 191 -20.20 12.14 -8.57
C CYS A 191 -21.57 12.33 -7.88
N THR A 192 -21.63 12.84 -6.65
CA THR A 192 -22.92 13.12 -5.98
C THR A 192 -23.62 14.37 -6.50
N HIS A 193 -22.94 15.21 -7.29
CA HIS A 193 -23.47 16.47 -7.83
C HIS A 193 -23.57 16.47 -9.36
N LEU A 194 -23.38 15.32 -10.01
CA LEU A 194 -23.61 15.18 -11.44
C LEU A 194 -25.11 15.01 -11.69
N GLU A 195 -25.74 16.05 -12.24
CA GLU A 195 -27.13 16.04 -12.69
C GLU A 195 -27.36 15.13 -13.89
#